data_AF-A0A2U9C2D2-F1
#
_entry.id   AF-A0A2U9C2D2-F1
#
_cell.length_a   1.000
_cell.length_b   1.000
_cell.length_c   1.000
_cell.angle_alpha   90.00
_cell.angle_beta   90.00
_cell.angle_gamma   90.00
#
_symmetry.space_group_name_H-M   'P 1'
#
loop_
_entity.id
_entity.type
_entity.pdbx_description
1 polymer ?
#
loop_
_entity_poly.entity_id
_entity_poly.type
_entity_poly.pdbx_seq_one_letter_code
_entity_poly.pdbx_strand_id
1 'polypeptide(L)'
;MYSVIIYLGLNSTTSWFKVQRRTLQQRKQVKSEDVVFLYLTARRSHADMQRAVESLVRLLESYRGRDKVIRTVCYGSQLVGGVLSRKAEADISSQRLGKSLLLFSAQLSQCRTVLRLFDDLSMLTYSHSYGFGAGEEDSGVRWISVINNVADQLYYPCEHIAWAADAELIKAKSDKWWLFSTVLWGSSLLLGILRSIRVLLLLKRKLERCGRDGAGDSHSRLHTQMRGELLSIVSSMADLSNAIHWMPPGFLWAGRFPNWLVGLMGTVSSVIGLIQMSAGDTDST
;
A
#
# COMPACT_ATOMS: atom_id res chain seq x y z
N MET A 1 -42.30 22.40 -76.42
CA MET A 1 -41.13 21.62 -75.95
C MET A 1 -40.24 22.38 -74.95
N TYR A 2 -40.69 23.50 -74.36
CA TYR A 2 -39.90 24.29 -73.39
C TYR A 2 -40.37 24.18 -71.93
N SER A 3 -41.58 23.69 -71.65
CA SER A 3 -42.11 23.59 -70.28
C SER A 3 -41.69 22.35 -69.50
N VAL A 4 -41.17 21.30 -70.16
CA VAL A 4 -40.81 20.03 -69.50
C VAL A 4 -39.39 20.04 -68.93
N ILE A 5 -38.48 20.83 -69.50
CA ILE A 5 -37.07 20.90 -69.06
C ILE A 5 -36.92 21.75 -67.78
N ILE A 6 -37.75 22.78 -67.60
CA ILE A 6 -37.72 23.64 -66.41
C ILE A 6 -38.23 22.87 -65.17
N TYR A 7 -39.25 22.01 -65.33
CA TYR A 7 -39.83 21.23 -64.23
C TYR A 7 -38.88 20.13 -63.69
N LEU A 8 -38.06 19.53 -64.56
CA LEU A 8 -37.08 18.50 -64.15
C LEU A 8 -35.83 19.10 -63.47
N GLY A 9 -35.42 20.33 -63.83
CA GLY A 9 -34.29 21.03 -63.19
C GLY A 9 -34.58 21.56 -61.77
N LEU A 10 -35.82 21.99 -61.51
CA LEU A 10 -36.25 22.51 -60.19
C LEU A 10 -36.41 21.42 -59.12
N ASN A 11 -36.79 20.20 -59.50
CA ASN A 11 -36.91 19.08 -58.56
C ASN A 11 -35.55 18.49 -58.14
N SER A 12 -34.56 18.51 -59.04
CA SER A 12 -33.21 18.01 -58.72
C SER A 12 -32.46 18.92 -57.76
N THR A 13 -32.55 20.24 -57.96
CA THR A 13 -31.90 21.25 -57.10
C THR A 13 -32.49 21.28 -55.69
N THR A 14 -33.81 21.21 -55.55
CA THR A 14 -34.48 21.15 -54.23
C THR A 14 -34.17 19.86 -53.45
N SER A 15 -34.02 18.73 -54.15
CA SER A 15 -33.56 17.47 -53.56
C SER A 15 -32.12 17.58 -53.03
N TRP A 16 -31.22 18.17 -53.82
CA TRP A 16 -29.81 18.37 -53.45
C TRP A 16 -29.66 19.29 -52.23
N PHE A 17 -30.40 20.41 -52.17
CA PHE A 17 -30.43 21.29 -51.00
C PHE A 17 -30.97 20.59 -49.74
N LYS A 18 -31.95 19.68 -49.86
CA LYS A 18 -32.45 18.89 -48.71
C LYS A 18 -31.39 17.90 -48.21
N VAL A 19 -30.67 17.22 -49.10
CA VAL A 19 -29.58 16.31 -48.73
C VAL A 19 -28.44 17.07 -48.06
N GLN A 20 -28.03 18.22 -48.61
CA GLN A 20 -26.98 19.05 -48.02
C GLN A 20 -27.39 19.63 -46.66
N ARG A 21 -28.65 20.06 -46.51
CA ARG A 21 -29.17 20.54 -45.22
C ARG A 21 -29.23 19.41 -44.17
N ARG A 22 -29.59 18.18 -44.56
CA ARG A 22 -29.55 16.99 -43.68
C ARG A 22 -28.13 16.63 -43.26
N THR A 23 -27.16 16.61 -44.18
CA THR A 23 -25.75 16.33 -43.84
C THR A 23 -25.13 17.41 -42.93
N LEU A 24 -25.49 18.69 -43.12
CA LEU A 24 -25.07 19.78 -42.23
C LEU A 24 -25.70 19.68 -40.84
N GLN A 25 -26.97 19.28 -40.74
CA GLN A 25 -27.63 19.02 -39.45
C GLN A 25 -27.02 17.82 -38.74
N GLN A 26 -26.75 16.72 -39.45
CA GLN A 26 -26.05 15.56 -38.90
C GLN A 26 -24.63 15.93 -38.42
N ARG A 27 -23.85 16.70 -39.19
CA ARG A 27 -22.52 17.15 -38.77
C ARG A 27 -22.57 18.08 -37.54
N LYS A 28 -23.59 18.93 -37.42
CA LYS A 28 -23.79 19.77 -36.23
C LYS A 28 -24.18 18.94 -35.01
N GLN A 29 -25.02 17.92 -35.19
CA GLN A 29 -25.46 17.04 -34.12
C GLN A 29 -24.32 16.15 -33.62
N VAL A 30 -23.53 15.56 -34.52
CA VAL A 30 -22.32 14.80 -34.17
C VAL A 30 -21.31 15.67 -33.42
N LYS A 31 -21.02 16.90 -33.89
CA LYS A 31 -20.15 17.84 -33.16
C LYS A 31 -20.70 18.21 -31.78
N SER A 32 -22.02 18.32 -31.63
CA SER A 32 -22.65 18.61 -30.34
C SER A 32 -22.52 17.42 -29.38
N GLU A 33 -22.68 16.19 -29.87
CA GLU A 33 -22.51 14.98 -29.08
C GLU A 33 -21.05 14.77 -28.67
N ASP A 34 -20.09 15.03 -29.57
CA ASP A 34 -18.66 14.96 -29.28
C ASP A 34 -18.25 15.97 -28.18
N VAL A 35 -18.77 17.20 -28.24
CA VAL A 35 -18.51 18.24 -27.23
C VAL A 35 -19.14 17.86 -25.88
N VAL A 36 -20.36 17.31 -25.88
CA VAL A 36 -21.01 16.81 -24.66
C VAL A 36 -20.24 15.63 -24.08
N PHE A 37 -19.77 14.69 -24.91
CA PHE A 37 -18.96 13.54 -24.48
C PHE A 37 -17.62 13.97 -23.87
N LEU A 38 -16.90 14.90 -24.51
CA LEU A 38 -15.67 15.48 -23.98
C LEU A 38 -15.91 16.20 -22.65
N TYR A 39 -16.98 16.99 -22.56
CA TYR A 39 -17.35 17.68 -21.32
C TYR A 39 -17.71 16.70 -20.19
N LEU A 40 -18.49 15.65 -20.48
CA LEU A 40 -18.83 14.62 -19.50
C LEU A 40 -17.61 13.82 -19.06
N THR A 41 -16.68 13.52 -19.97
CA THR A 41 -15.42 12.81 -19.64
C THR A 41 -14.51 13.69 -18.79
N ALA A 42 -14.37 14.98 -19.12
CA ALA A 42 -13.61 15.94 -18.31
C ALA A 42 -14.24 16.14 -16.92
N ARG A 43 -15.57 16.26 -16.85
CA ARG A 43 -16.31 16.39 -15.58
C ARG A 43 -16.20 15.13 -14.73
N ARG A 44 -16.25 13.94 -15.34
CA ARG A 44 -16.03 12.66 -14.66
C ARG A 44 -14.60 12.56 -14.13
N SER A 45 -13.61 12.88 -14.95
CA SER A 45 -12.19 12.93 -14.54
C SER A 45 -11.95 13.91 -13.38
N HIS A 46 -12.56 15.09 -13.42
CA HIS A 46 -12.49 16.04 -12.30
C HIS A 46 -13.12 15.47 -11.02
N ALA A 47 -14.31 14.86 -11.12
CA ALA A 47 -14.97 14.24 -9.97
C ALA A 47 -14.22 13.00 -9.43
N ASP A 48 -13.55 12.24 -10.30
CA ASP A 48 -12.68 11.12 -9.91
C ASP A 48 -11.43 11.64 -9.18
N MET A 49 -10.78 12.68 -9.71
CA MET A 49 -9.63 13.33 -9.08
C MET A 49 -9.99 13.93 -7.72
N GLN A 50 -11.14 14.61 -7.63
CA GLN A 50 -11.59 15.23 -6.39
C GLN A 50 -11.86 14.17 -5.30
N ARG A 51 -12.50 13.05 -5.66
CA ARG A 51 -12.67 11.90 -4.76
C ARG A 51 -11.35 11.28 -4.33
N ALA A 52 -10.38 11.17 -5.24
CA ALA A 52 -9.05 10.64 -4.92
C ALA A 52 -8.30 11.55 -3.93
N VAL A 53 -8.38 12.87 -4.12
CA VAL A 53 -7.79 13.85 -3.19
C VAL A 53 -8.47 13.78 -1.83
N GLU A 54 -9.80 13.73 -1.76
CA GLU A 54 -10.54 13.61 -0.50
C GLU A 54 -10.18 12.31 0.24
N SER A 55 -10.07 11.18 -0.47
CA SER A 55 -9.64 9.91 0.11
C SER A 55 -8.21 10.01 0.66
N LEU A 56 -7.29 10.65 -0.07
CA LEU A 56 -5.93 10.88 0.39
C LEU A 56 -5.88 11.80 1.63
N VAL A 57 -6.72 12.83 1.68
CA VAL A 57 -6.82 13.71 2.87
C VAL A 57 -7.27 12.90 4.08
N ARG A 58 -8.36 12.12 3.96
CA ARG A 58 -8.84 11.25 5.05
C ARG A 58 -7.76 10.26 5.51
N LEU A 59 -7.01 9.69 4.56
CA LEU A 59 -5.89 8.81 4.83
C LEU A 59 -4.82 9.49 5.70
N LEU A 60 -4.43 10.71 5.33
CA LEU A 60 -3.39 11.49 5.99
C LEU A 60 -3.84 12.07 7.35
N GLU A 61 -5.13 12.32 7.52
CA GLU A 61 -5.72 12.76 8.78
C GLU A 61 -5.69 11.65 9.83
N SER A 62 -5.79 10.39 9.41
CA SER A 62 -5.62 9.25 10.31
C SER A 62 -4.15 9.05 10.72
N TYR A 63 -3.90 8.75 11.99
CA TYR A 63 -2.54 8.46 12.48
C TYR A 63 -1.91 7.27 11.73
N ARG A 64 -2.65 6.16 11.60
CA ARG A 64 -2.17 4.95 10.92
C ARG A 64 -1.97 5.16 9.42
N GLY A 65 -2.89 5.85 8.74
CA GLY A 65 -2.73 6.14 7.31
C GLY A 65 -1.55 7.06 7.03
N ARG A 66 -1.33 8.08 7.88
CA ARG A 66 -0.15 8.94 7.80
C ARG A 66 1.15 8.16 7.93
N ASP A 67 1.30 7.31 8.95
CA ASP A 67 2.52 6.48 9.08
C ASP A 67 2.72 5.60 7.84
N LYS A 68 1.67 4.96 7.31
CA LYS A 68 1.78 4.14 6.10
C LYS A 68 2.22 4.94 4.87
N VAL A 69 1.72 6.16 4.70
CA VAL A 69 2.16 7.04 3.60
C VAL A 69 3.62 7.45 3.79
N ILE A 70 4.01 7.92 4.98
CA ILE A 70 5.41 8.29 5.28
C ILE A 70 6.34 7.10 5.02
N ARG A 71 5.95 5.90 5.45
CA ARG A 71 6.71 4.65 5.23
C ARG A 71 6.87 4.34 3.74
N THR A 72 5.79 4.47 2.98
CA THR A 72 5.79 4.20 1.52
C THR A 72 6.73 5.17 0.81
N VAL A 73 6.63 6.47 1.12
CA VAL A 73 7.51 7.50 0.53
C VAL A 73 8.96 7.30 0.97
N CYS A 74 9.19 6.94 2.22
CA CYS A 74 10.52 6.63 2.77
C CYS A 74 11.21 5.53 1.96
N TYR A 75 10.63 4.33 1.93
CA TYR A 75 11.23 3.20 1.23
C TYR A 75 11.23 3.35 -0.29
N GLY A 76 10.22 4.00 -0.86
CA GLY A 76 10.19 4.33 -2.29
C GLY A 76 11.33 5.27 -2.69
N SER A 77 11.60 6.29 -1.87
CA SER A 77 12.74 7.19 -2.07
C SER A 77 14.07 6.46 -1.88
N GLN A 78 14.17 5.54 -0.92
CA GLN A 78 15.36 4.72 -0.71
C GLN A 78 15.63 3.78 -1.90
N LEU A 79 14.58 3.19 -2.46
CA LEU A 79 14.65 2.35 -3.65
C LEU A 79 15.17 3.14 -4.85
N VAL A 80 14.48 4.23 -5.21
CA VAL A 80 14.85 5.05 -6.38
C VAL A 80 16.23 5.67 -6.19
N GLY A 81 16.49 6.23 -5.00
CA GLY A 81 17.79 6.80 -4.66
C GLY A 81 18.92 5.79 -4.73
N GLY A 82 18.70 4.57 -4.27
CA GLY A 82 19.65 3.47 -4.36
C GLY A 82 19.92 3.01 -5.80
N VAL A 83 18.89 2.94 -6.64
CA VAL A 83 19.04 2.57 -8.07
C VAL A 83 19.80 3.65 -8.83
N LEU A 84 19.44 4.92 -8.65
CA LEU A 84 20.10 6.05 -9.31
C LEU A 84 21.57 6.17 -8.89
N SER A 85 21.87 5.92 -7.60
CA SER A 85 23.25 5.94 -7.11
C SER A 85 24.12 4.80 -7.68
N ARG A 86 23.51 3.70 -8.16
CA ARG A 86 24.23 2.54 -8.73
C ARG A 86 24.49 2.66 -10.22
N LYS A 87 23.58 3.28 -10.99
CA LYS A 87 23.70 3.45 -12.44
C LYS A 87 24.69 4.55 -12.87
N ALA A 88 25.33 5.21 -11.91
CA ALA A 88 26.06 6.46 -12.10
C ALA A 88 27.51 6.27 -12.56
N GLU A 89 27.73 5.63 -13.71
CA GLU A 89 28.98 5.79 -14.46
C GLU A 89 28.89 6.89 -15.55
N ALA A 90 27.71 7.48 -15.83
CA ALA A 90 27.53 8.40 -16.97
C ALA A 90 26.91 9.78 -16.70
N ASP A 91 26.28 10.05 -15.54
CA ASP A 91 25.55 11.33 -15.33
C ASP A 91 25.59 11.85 -13.88
N ILE A 92 26.18 13.03 -13.72
CA ILE A 92 26.32 13.77 -12.45
C ILE A 92 24.94 14.17 -11.88
N SER A 93 23.97 14.47 -12.74
CA SER A 93 22.64 14.93 -12.30
C SER A 93 21.86 13.80 -11.60
N SER A 94 21.90 12.60 -12.17
CA SER A 94 21.32 11.38 -11.61
C SER A 94 21.95 10.99 -10.26
N GLN A 95 23.26 11.18 -10.10
CA GLN A 95 23.94 10.93 -8.82
C GLN A 95 23.50 11.92 -7.73
N ARG A 96 23.36 13.21 -8.05
CA ARG A 96 22.89 14.23 -7.10
C ARG A 96 21.46 13.95 -6.65
N LEU A 97 20.58 13.59 -7.57
CA LEU A 97 19.21 13.20 -7.25
C LEU A 97 19.17 11.94 -6.39
N GLY A 98 19.97 10.92 -6.73
CA GLY A 98 20.08 9.68 -5.95
C GLY A 98 20.48 9.93 -4.49
N LYS A 99 21.51 10.76 -4.26
CA LYS A 99 21.92 11.18 -2.91
C LYS A 99 20.82 11.95 -2.17
N SER A 100 20.14 12.87 -2.85
CA SER A 100 19.04 13.66 -2.26
C SER A 100 17.90 12.76 -1.79
N LEU A 101 17.49 11.78 -2.62
CA LEU A 101 16.43 10.83 -2.29
C LEU A 101 16.81 9.90 -1.12
N LEU A 102 18.08 9.49 -1.04
CA LEU A 102 18.57 8.71 0.11
C LEU A 102 18.55 9.54 1.40
N LEU A 103 19.00 10.80 1.36
CA LEU A 103 18.92 11.71 2.51
C LEU A 103 17.46 11.95 2.94
N PHE A 104 16.57 12.18 1.98
CA PHE A 104 15.15 12.34 2.24
C PHE A 104 14.54 11.09 2.88
N SER A 105 14.89 9.89 2.38
CA SER A 105 14.45 8.62 2.99
C SER A 105 14.93 8.47 4.43
N ALA A 106 16.18 8.88 4.73
CA ALA A 106 16.71 8.83 6.09
C ALA A 106 15.92 9.76 7.05
N GLN A 107 15.58 10.97 6.60
CA GLN A 107 14.77 11.92 7.39
C GLN A 107 13.37 11.37 7.67
N LEU A 108 12.72 10.77 6.67
CA LEU A 108 11.41 10.14 6.87
C LEU A 108 11.48 8.94 7.81
N SER A 109 12.55 8.12 7.73
CA SER A 109 12.75 7.02 8.66
C SER A 109 12.88 7.52 10.10
N GLN A 110 13.68 8.57 10.33
CA GLN A 110 13.81 9.19 11.65
C GLN A 110 12.49 9.80 12.16
N CYS A 111 11.75 10.47 11.27
CA CYS A 111 10.41 10.97 11.58
C CYS A 111 9.49 9.85 12.08
N ARG A 112 9.51 8.68 11.43
CA ARG A 112 8.73 7.51 11.87
C ARG A 112 9.17 6.97 13.23
N THR A 113 10.45 7.00 13.55
CA THR A 113 10.94 6.65 14.91
C THR A 113 10.34 7.58 15.96
N VAL A 114 10.35 8.89 15.71
CA VAL A 114 9.74 9.87 16.63
C VAL A 114 8.23 9.68 16.73
N LEU A 115 7.52 9.41 15.64
CA LEU A 115 6.07 9.17 15.67
C LEU A 115 5.69 7.92 16.47
N ARG A 116 6.55 6.91 16.52
CA ARG A 116 6.33 5.67 17.30
C ARG A 116 6.54 5.84 18.80
N LEU A 117 7.02 7.00 19.25
CA LEU A 117 6.96 7.38 20.67
C LEU A 117 5.53 7.44 21.21
N PHE A 118 4.54 7.55 20.31
CA PHE A 118 3.12 7.62 20.66
C PHE A 118 2.38 6.29 20.47
N ASP A 119 3.08 5.21 20.12
CA ASP A 119 2.45 3.92 19.83
C ASP A 119 2.21 3.04 21.07
N ASP A 120 2.85 3.28 22.22
CA ASP A 120 2.76 2.38 23.39
C ASP A 120 1.33 2.20 23.89
N LEU A 121 0.56 3.29 23.99
CA LEU A 121 -0.82 3.24 24.46
C LEU A 121 -1.72 2.49 23.48
N SER A 122 -1.47 2.65 22.18
CA SER A 122 -2.17 1.91 21.14
C SER A 122 -1.84 0.41 21.24
N MET A 123 -0.57 0.07 21.45
CA MET A 123 -0.11 -1.31 21.61
C MET A 123 -0.67 -1.94 22.89
N LEU A 124 -0.68 -1.20 24.00
CA LEU A 124 -1.24 -1.65 25.27
C LEU A 124 -2.74 -1.91 25.15
N THR A 125 -3.48 -1.00 24.51
CA THR A 125 -4.92 -1.15 24.28
C THR A 125 -5.20 -2.36 23.39
N TYR A 126 -4.37 -2.60 22.38
CA TYR A 126 -4.46 -3.78 21.51
C TYR A 126 -4.20 -5.08 22.29
N SER A 127 -3.08 -5.14 23.03
CA SER A 127 -2.72 -6.29 23.88
C SER A 127 -3.80 -6.59 24.92
N HIS A 128 -4.35 -5.56 25.57
CA HIS A 128 -5.41 -5.69 26.55
C HIS A 128 -6.72 -6.20 25.92
N SER A 129 -7.11 -5.64 24.77
CA SER A 129 -8.30 -6.09 24.03
C SER A 129 -8.18 -7.53 23.55
N TYR A 130 -6.98 -7.96 23.17
CA TYR A 130 -6.69 -9.34 22.78
C TYR A 130 -6.69 -10.30 23.98
N GLY A 131 -6.17 -9.84 25.13
CA GLY A 131 -6.02 -10.63 26.34
C GLY A 131 -5.19 -11.90 26.11
N PHE A 132 -5.71 -13.04 26.56
CA PHE A 132 -5.11 -14.35 26.32
C PHE A 132 -5.69 -15.06 25.07
N GLY A 133 -6.33 -14.31 24.16
CA GLY A 133 -6.87 -14.80 22.90
C GLY A 133 -8.11 -15.69 23.07
N ALA A 134 -9.01 -15.32 23.99
CA ALA A 134 -10.27 -16.03 24.23
C ALA A 134 -11.15 -16.14 22.98
N GLY A 135 -11.02 -15.22 22.03
CA GLY A 135 -11.74 -15.22 20.75
C GLY A 135 -11.17 -16.16 19.68
N GLU A 136 -10.00 -16.77 19.88
CA GLU A 136 -9.38 -17.67 18.90
C GLU A 136 -9.84 -19.11 19.10
N GLU A 137 -10.37 -19.76 18.05
CA GLU A 137 -10.74 -21.18 18.12
C GLU A 137 -9.51 -22.11 18.12
N ASP A 138 -8.45 -21.78 17.37
CA ASP A 138 -7.24 -22.59 17.26
C ASP A 138 -6.22 -22.20 18.34
N SER A 139 -5.87 -23.15 19.21
CA SER A 139 -4.91 -22.90 20.29
C SER A 139 -3.52 -22.52 19.80
N GLY A 140 -3.12 -22.97 18.61
CA GLY A 140 -1.83 -22.61 18.01
C GLY A 140 -1.79 -21.14 17.61
N VAL A 141 -2.82 -20.67 16.88
CA VAL A 141 -2.99 -19.25 16.54
C VAL A 141 -3.01 -18.41 17.81
N ARG A 142 -3.77 -18.83 18.82
CA ARG A 142 -3.86 -18.15 20.12
C ARG A 142 -2.50 -17.93 20.77
N TRP A 143 -1.72 -18.99 20.97
CA TRP A 143 -0.42 -18.88 21.64
C TRP A 143 0.59 -18.08 20.81
N ILE A 144 0.61 -18.27 19.49
CA ILE A 144 1.50 -17.49 18.61
C ILE A 144 1.17 -16.00 18.74
N SER A 145 -0.10 -15.62 18.70
CA SER A 145 -0.53 -14.22 18.84
C SER A 145 -0.23 -13.64 20.21
N VAL A 146 -0.41 -14.39 21.31
CA VAL A 146 -0.04 -13.92 22.66
C VAL A 146 1.46 -13.62 22.74
N ILE A 147 2.31 -14.55 22.25
CA ILE A 147 3.77 -14.35 22.25
C ILE A 147 4.15 -13.18 21.33
N ASN A 148 3.46 -13.03 20.19
CA ASN A 148 3.67 -11.92 19.28
C ASN A 148 3.36 -10.57 19.95
N ASN A 149 2.23 -10.47 20.66
CA ASN A 149 1.86 -9.26 21.40
C ASN A 149 2.89 -8.90 22.48
N VAL A 150 3.46 -9.90 23.17
CA VAL A 150 4.55 -9.66 24.13
C VAL A 150 5.78 -9.10 23.42
N ALA A 151 6.17 -9.65 22.27
CA ALA A 151 7.29 -9.13 21.50
C ALA A 151 7.05 -7.68 21.05
N ASP A 152 5.87 -7.38 20.52
CA ASP A 152 5.48 -6.04 20.07
C ASP A 152 5.38 -5.04 21.23
N GLN A 153 4.92 -5.48 22.42
CA GLN A 153 4.86 -4.62 23.61
C GLN A 153 6.24 -4.27 24.15
N LEU A 154 7.21 -5.21 24.07
CA LEU A 154 8.60 -4.97 24.49
C LEU A 154 9.40 -4.17 23.46
N TYR A 155 9.02 -4.25 22.19
CA TYR A 155 9.69 -3.59 21.08
C TYR A 155 9.76 -2.07 21.27
N TYR A 156 8.62 -1.43 21.53
CA TYR A 156 8.54 0.03 21.61
C TYR A 156 9.43 0.62 22.72
N PRO A 157 9.37 0.15 23.98
CA PRO A 157 10.27 0.65 25.03
C PRO A 157 11.75 0.48 24.68
N CYS A 158 12.15 -0.64 24.08
CA CYS A 158 13.54 -0.85 23.67
C CYS A 158 13.97 0.18 22.62
N GLU A 159 13.13 0.43 21.63
CA GLU A 159 13.41 1.44 20.62
C GLU A 159 13.44 2.86 21.20
N HIS A 160 12.55 3.18 22.14
CA HIS A 160 12.51 4.51 22.74
C HIS A 160 13.77 4.81 23.53
N ILE A 161 14.30 3.81 24.24
CA ILE A 161 15.58 3.94 24.94
C ILE A 161 16.72 4.10 23.93
N ALA A 162 16.70 3.37 22.81
CA ALA A 162 17.70 3.52 21.75
C ALA A 162 17.69 4.94 21.15
N TRP A 163 16.50 5.42 20.76
CA TRP A 163 16.31 6.77 20.23
C TRP A 163 16.70 7.86 21.24
N ALA A 164 16.29 7.73 22.51
CA ALA A 164 16.63 8.71 23.54
C ALA A 164 18.13 8.75 23.84
N ALA A 165 18.82 7.61 23.72
CA ALA A 165 20.27 7.53 23.85
C ALA A 165 20.98 8.20 22.66
N ASP A 166 20.51 7.97 21.43
CA ASP A 166 21.03 8.65 20.22
C ASP A 166 20.81 10.17 20.27
N ALA A 167 19.69 10.60 20.85
CA ALA A 167 19.36 12.02 21.04
C ALA A 167 20.08 12.64 22.26
N GLU A 168 20.97 11.90 22.93
CA GLU A 168 21.72 12.31 24.13
C GLU A 168 20.82 12.75 25.32
N LEU A 169 19.54 12.35 25.32
CA LEU A 169 18.60 12.62 26.40
C LEU A 169 18.89 11.77 27.65
N ILE A 170 19.47 10.59 27.44
CA ILE A 170 19.86 9.65 28.50
C ILE A 170 21.27 9.10 28.27
N LYS A 171 21.97 8.77 29.36
CA LYS A 171 23.28 8.12 29.31
C LYS A 171 23.12 6.60 29.21
N ALA A 172 22.87 6.10 27.99
CA ALA A 172 22.79 4.66 27.70
C ALA A 172 23.52 4.34 26.38
N LYS A 173 23.87 3.06 26.17
CA LYS A 173 24.47 2.59 24.92
C LYS A 173 23.39 2.27 23.89
N SER A 174 23.16 3.18 22.95
CA SER A 174 22.11 3.07 21.93
C SER A 174 22.18 1.77 21.12
N ASP A 175 23.37 1.37 20.66
CA ASP A 175 23.57 0.19 19.80
C ASP A 175 22.92 -1.10 20.35
N LYS A 176 23.00 -1.32 21.67
CA LYS A 176 22.43 -2.51 22.30
C LYS A 176 20.90 -2.48 22.27
N TRP A 177 20.32 -1.31 22.50
CA TRP A 177 18.88 -1.12 22.51
C TRP A 177 18.29 -1.20 21.09
N TRP A 178 19.01 -0.67 20.09
CA TRP A 178 18.68 -0.89 18.68
C TRP A 178 18.74 -2.36 18.28
N LEU A 179 19.73 -3.10 18.78
CA LEU A 179 19.80 -4.54 18.54
C LEU A 179 18.61 -5.26 19.16
N PHE A 180 18.28 -4.97 20.43
CA PHE A 180 17.13 -5.59 21.10
C PHE A 180 15.81 -5.29 20.39
N SER A 181 15.57 -4.03 20.00
CA SER A 181 14.36 -3.67 19.25
C SER A 181 14.32 -4.38 17.89
N THR A 182 15.44 -4.46 17.18
CA THR A 182 15.52 -5.17 15.89
C THR A 182 15.25 -6.68 16.05
N VAL A 183 15.75 -7.30 17.12
CA VAL A 183 15.50 -8.73 17.41
C VAL A 183 14.03 -8.96 17.78
N LEU A 184 13.43 -8.09 18.60
CA LEU A 184 12.02 -8.17 18.95
C LEU A 184 11.13 -8.02 17.72
N TRP A 185 11.40 -7.03 16.88
CA TRP A 185 10.69 -6.81 15.62
C TRP A 185 10.86 -7.98 14.64
N GLY A 186 12.08 -8.48 14.46
CA GLY A 186 12.32 -9.67 13.64
C GLY A 186 11.59 -10.91 14.16
N SER A 187 11.51 -11.07 15.48
CA SER A 187 10.79 -12.17 16.12
C SER A 187 9.28 -12.03 15.92
N SER A 188 8.72 -10.83 16.05
CA SER A 188 7.28 -10.61 15.82
C SER A 188 6.90 -10.81 14.35
N LEU A 189 7.75 -10.40 13.41
CA LEU A 189 7.56 -10.72 11.98
C LEU A 189 7.55 -12.23 11.72
N LEU A 190 8.46 -12.99 12.35
CA LEU A 190 8.49 -14.45 12.22
C LEU A 190 7.22 -15.09 12.80
N LEU A 191 6.80 -14.68 14.00
CA LEU A 191 5.57 -15.16 14.63
C LEU A 191 4.34 -14.80 13.80
N GLY A 192 4.28 -13.59 13.23
CA GLY A 192 3.24 -13.14 12.31
C GLY A 192 3.14 -14.03 11.06
N ILE A 193 4.27 -14.39 10.45
CA ILE A 193 4.32 -15.33 9.32
C ILE A 193 3.78 -16.70 9.74
N LEU A 194 4.22 -17.23 10.87
CA LEU A 194 3.76 -18.53 11.39
C LEU A 194 2.24 -18.52 11.67
N ARG A 195 1.73 -17.44 12.27
CA ARG A 195 0.29 -17.23 12.50
C ARG A 195 -0.47 -17.24 11.17
N SER A 196 -0.05 -16.43 10.20
CA SER A 196 -0.71 -16.33 8.90
C SER A 196 -0.68 -17.64 8.12
N ILE A 197 0.42 -18.40 8.17
CA ILE A 197 0.50 -19.74 7.58
C ILE A 197 -0.51 -20.68 8.26
N ARG A 198 -0.57 -20.67 9.60
CA ARG A 198 -1.51 -21.52 10.35
C ARG A 198 -2.97 -21.19 9.97
N VAL A 199 -3.33 -19.91 9.94
CA VAL A 199 -4.67 -19.45 9.53
C VAL A 199 -4.96 -19.86 8.08
N LEU A 200 -4.01 -19.68 7.16
CA LEU A 200 -4.18 -20.07 5.76
C LEU A 200 -4.45 -21.58 5.61
N LEU A 201 -3.76 -22.43 6.38
CA LEU A 201 -4.01 -23.87 6.40
C LEU A 201 -5.39 -24.21 6.96
N LEU A 202 -5.85 -23.50 8.00
CA LEU A 202 -7.19 -23.68 8.56
C LEU A 202 -8.28 -23.25 7.57
N LEU A 203 -8.09 -22.12 6.89
CA LEU A 203 -8.99 -21.63 5.84
C LEU A 203 -9.08 -22.62 4.67
N LYS A 204 -7.96 -23.18 4.23
CA LYS A 204 -7.94 -24.20 3.18
C LYS A 204 -8.76 -25.44 3.57
N ARG A 205 -8.59 -25.94 4.80
CA ARG A 205 -9.40 -27.07 5.32
C ARG A 205 -10.88 -26.72 5.48
N LYS A 206 -11.22 -25.45 5.73
CA LYS A 206 -12.61 -24.99 5.81
C LYS A 206 -13.23 -24.91 4.41
N LEU A 207 -12.47 -24.42 3.42
CA LEU A 207 -12.88 -24.38 2.02
C LEU A 207 -13.16 -25.79 1.46
N GLU A 208 -12.27 -26.74 1.72
CA GLU A 208 -12.45 -28.15 1.30
C GLU A 208 -13.70 -28.80 1.92
N ARG A 209 -14.11 -28.37 3.11
CA ARG A 209 -15.36 -28.82 3.75
C ARG A 209 -16.59 -28.15 3.14
N CYS A 210 -16.59 -26.83 3.00
CA CYS A 210 -17.72 -26.07 2.44
C CYS A 210 -17.99 -26.37 0.96
N GLY A 211 -16.97 -26.73 0.17
CA GLY A 211 -17.13 -27.11 -1.23
C GLY A 211 -17.99 -28.36 -1.46
N ARG A 212 -18.23 -29.17 -0.40
CA ARG A 212 -19.15 -30.32 -0.44
C ARG A 212 -20.60 -29.94 -0.18
N ASP A 213 -20.86 -28.77 0.41
CA ASP A 213 -22.17 -28.35 0.92
C ASP A 213 -22.83 -27.22 0.10
N GLY A 214 -22.21 -26.75 -0.99
CA GLY A 214 -22.86 -25.91 -2.01
C GLY A 214 -23.12 -24.43 -1.65
N ALA A 215 -22.26 -23.78 -0.84
CA ALA A 215 -22.43 -22.38 -0.43
C ALA A 215 -21.49 -21.39 -1.17
N GLY A 216 -21.95 -20.80 -2.29
CA GLY A 216 -21.15 -19.90 -3.14
C GLY A 216 -20.68 -18.59 -2.47
N ASP A 217 -21.49 -17.98 -1.60
CA ASP A 217 -21.13 -16.74 -0.89
C ASP A 217 -20.06 -16.96 0.20
N SER A 218 -20.04 -18.16 0.80
CA SER A 218 -18.99 -18.52 1.76
C SER A 218 -17.62 -18.61 1.06
N HIS A 219 -17.59 -19.17 -0.15
CA HIS A 219 -16.35 -19.33 -0.93
C HIS A 219 -15.65 -18.01 -1.23
N SER A 220 -16.38 -16.99 -1.68
CA SER A 220 -15.79 -15.69 -2.03
C SER A 220 -15.12 -15.03 -0.80
N ARG A 221 -15.79 -15.07 0.36
CA ARG A 221 -15.28 -14.55 1.64
C ARG A 221 -14.04 -15.31 2.10
N LEU A 222 -14.05 -16.64 2.00
CA LEU A 222 -12.88 -17.48 2.31
C LEU A 222 -11.68 -17.13 1.40
N HIS A 223 -11.89 -16.96 0.10
CA HIS A 223 -10.82 -16.55 -0.82
C HIS A 223 -10.25 -15.16 -0.49
N THR A 224 -11.11 -14.21 -0.12
CA THR A 224 -10.66 -12.88 0.34
C THR A 224 -9.81 -12.97 1.60
N GLN A 225 -10.21 -13.78 2.59
CA GLN A 225 -9.43 -14.02 3.81
C GLN A 225 -8.08 -14.69 3.49
N MET A 226 -8.06 -15.70 2.63
CA MET A 226 -6.82 -16.36 2.19
C MET A 226 -5.88 -15.39 1.48
N ARG A 227 -6.41 -14.52 0.61
CA ARG A 227 -5.63 -13.45 -0.04
C ARG A 227 -5.05 -12.48 0.99
N GLY A 228 -5.84 -12.12 2.00
CA GLY A 228 -5.39 -11.30 3.12
C GLY A 228 -4.18 -11.91 3.84
N GLU A 229 -4.26 -13.19 4.19
CA GLU A 229 -3.16 -13.88 4.88
C GLU A 229 -1.92 -14.08 3.99
N LEU A 230 -2.10 -14.35 2.69
CA LEU A 230 -0.98 -14.40 1.75
C LEU A 230 -0.25 -13.06 1.63
N LEU A 231 -1.01 -11.96 1.54
CA LEU A 231 -0.45 -10.61 1.53
C LEU A 231 0.30 -10.32 2.84
N SER A 232 -0.24 -10.71 3.99
CA SER A 232 0.42 -10.58 5.29
C SER A 232 1.74 -11.37 5.35
N ILE A 233 1.79 -12.59 4.79
CA ILE A 233 3.03 -13.38 4.71
C ILE A 233 4.07 -12.66 3.85
N VAL A 234 3.70 -12.24 2.63
CA VAL A 234 4.64 -11.57 1.72
C VAL A 234 5.17 -10.27 2.31
N SER A 235 4.29 -9.46 2.91
CA SER A 235 4.65 -8.21 3.57
C SER A 235 5.62 -8.46 4.73
N SER A 236 5.31 -9.42 5.59
CA SER A 236 6.14 -9.75 6.76
C SER A 236 7.49 -10.36 6.36
N MET A 237 7.55 -11.16 5.31
CA MET A 237 8.81 -11.70 4.78
C MET A 237 9.71 -10.60 4.20
N ALA A 238 9.13 -9.62 3.50
CA ALA A 238 9.87 -8.48 2.99
C ALA A 238 10.46 -7.64 4.14
N ASP A 239 9.64 -7.32 5.16
CA ASP A 239 10.11 -6.60 6.34
C ASP A 239 11.14 -7.42 7.15
N LEU A 240 10.96 -8.75 7.26
CA LEU A 240 11.91 -9.64 7.94
C LEU A 240 13.27 -9.66 7.22
N SER A 241 13.25 -9.55 5.90
CA SER A 241 14.48 -9.45 5.11
C SER A 241 15.28 -8.19 5.44
N ASN A 242 14.59 -7.08 5.69
CA ASN A 242 15.20 -5.84 6.18
C ASN A 242 15.64 -5.95 7.65
N ALA A 243 14.83 -6.57 8.51
CA ALA A 243 15.19 -6.80 9.92
C ALA A 243 16.50 -7.59 10.04
N ILE A 244 16.65 -8.68 9.27
CA ILE A 244 17.87 -9.49 9.23
C ILE A 244 19.05 -8.67 8.69
N HIS A 245 18.83 -7.84 7.68
CA HIS A 245 19.87 -6.96 7.15
C HIS A 245 20.43 -6.00 8.22
N TRP A 246 19.60 -5.52 9.15
CA TRP A 246 20.01 -4.62 10.23
C TRP A 246 20.62 -5.31 11.46
N MET A 247 20.68 -6.65 11.46
CA MET A 247 21.35 -7.40 12.52
C MET A 247 22.89 -7.29 12.44
N PRO A 248 23.63 -7.71 13.49
CA PRO A 248 25.09 -7.67 13.49
C PRO A 248 25.71 -8.58 12.42
N PRO A 249 26.88 -8.22 11.86
CA PRO A 249 27.58 -9.05 10.89
C PRO A 249 27.82 -10.47 11.42
N GLY A 250 27.65 -11.47 10.54
CA GLY A 250 27.76 -12.89 10.89
C GLY A 250 26.42 -13.59 11.11
N PHE A 251 25.32 -12.85 11.22
CA PHE A 251 23.96 -13.40 11.23
C PHE A 251 23.35 -13.38 9.82
N LEU A 252 23.17 -14.55 9.19
CA LEU A 252 22.55 -14.70 7.86
C LEU A 252 23.13 -13.71 6.81
N TRP A 253 22.30 -12.82 6.25
CA TRP A 253 22.69 -11.77 5.29
C TRP A 253 22.78 -10.36 5.92
N ALA A 254 22.99 -10.28 7.23
CA ALA A 254 23.26 -9.03 7.94
C ALA A 254 24.29 -8.16 7.20
N GLY A 255 23.97 -6.88 7.00
CA GLY A 255 24.80 -5.91 6.30
C GLY A 255 25.00 -6.14 4.79
N ARG A 256 24.39 -7.15 4.17
CA ARG A 256 24.62 -7.48 2.75
C ARG A 256 23.71 -6.77 1.76
N PHE A 257 22.56 -6.25 2.18
CA PHE A 257 21.63 -5.61 1.25
C PHE A 257 22.14 -4.22 0.83
N PRO A 258 22.18 -3.91 -0.47
CA PRO A 258 22.37 -2.54 -0.93
C PRO A 258 21.11 -1.70 -0.65
N ASN A 259 21.26 -0.38 -0.57
CA ASN A 259 20.16 0.56 -0.28
C ASN A 259 18.92 0.35 -1.16
N TRP A 260 19.08 0.06 -2.45
CA TRP A 260 17.95 -0.16 -3.34
C TRP A 260 17.15 -1.41 -2.96
N LEU A 261 17.80 -2.46 -2.46
CA LEU A 261 17.14 -3.70 -2.07
C LEU A 261 16.38 -3.53 -0.75
N VAL A 262 16.97 -2.81 0.21
CA VAL A 262 16.28 -2.41 1.45
C VAL A 262 15.03 -1.59 1.12
N GLY A 263 15.17 -0.62 0.23
CA GLY A 263 14.07 0.19 -0.29
C GLY A 263 13.02 -0.66 -1.02
N LEU A 264 13.42 -1.65 -1.83
CA LEU A 264 12.50 -2.53 -2.54
C LEU A 264 11.63 -3.33 -1.56
N MET A 265 12.25 -4.02 -0.60
CA MET A 265 11.55 -4.83 0.39
C MET A 265 10.56 -3.98 1.20
N GLY A 266 11.02 -2.82 1.69
CA GLY A 266 10.17 -1.91 2.44
C GLY A 266 9.05 -1.28 1.59
N THR A 267 9.28 -1.06 0.29
CA THR A 267 8.25 -0.57 -0.63
C THR A 267 7.18 -1.64 -0.86
N VAL A 268 7.58 -2.89 -1.09
CA VAL A 268 6.65 -4.02 -1.28
C VAL A 268 5.74 -4.17 -0.06
N SER A 269 6.30 -4.23 1.15
CA SER A 269 5.49 -4.34 2.38
C SER A 269 4.61 -3.10 2.59
N SER A 270 5.06 -1.91 2.21
CA SER A 270 4.29 -0.66 2.32
C SER A 270 3.09 -0.62 1.41
N VAL A 271 3.27 -0.98 0.14
CA VAL A 271 2.19 -1.05 -0.84
C VAL A 271 1.16 -2.11 -0.45
N ILE A 272 1.61 -3.28 0.01
CA ILE A 272 0.70 -4.31 0.53
C ILE A 272 -0.12 -3.77 1.71
N GLY A 273 0.53 -3.09 2.66
CA GLY A 273 -0.15 -2.50 3.81
C GLY A 273 -1.19 -1.44 3.42
N LEU A 274 -0.93 -0.63 2.39
CA LEU A 274 -1.91 0.32 1.85
C LEU A 274 -3.10 -0.40 1.20
N ILE A 275 -2.83 -1.44 0.40
CA ILE A 275 -3.89 -2.26 -0.24
C ILE A 275 -4.79 -2.90 0.82
N GLN A 276 -4.20 -3.48 1.88
CA GLN A 276 -4.97 -4.09 2.96
C GLN A 276 -5.81 -3.07 3.74
N MET A 277 -5.30 -1.86 3.94
CA MET A 277 -6.04 -0.80 4.64
C MET A 277 -7.21 -0.27 3.81
N SER A 278 -7.02 -0.04 2.51
CA SER A 278 -8.11 0.36 1.60
C SER A 278 -9.19 -0.73 1.44
N ALA A 279 -8.80 -2.01 1.52
CA ALA A 279 -9.74 -3.11 1.51
C ALA A 279 -10.57 -3.18 2.80
N GLY A 280 -9.96 -2.90 3.96
CA GLY A 280 -10.65 -2.89 5.25
C GLY A 280 -11.72 -1.80 5.38
N ASP A 281 -11.48 -0.62 4.82
CA ASP A 281 -12.47 0.48 4.83
C ASP A 281 -13.72 0.16 4.00
N THR A 282 -13.62 -0.71 3.00
CA THR A 282 -14.73 -1.06 2.10
C THR A 282 -15.72 -2.04 2.75
N ASP A 283 -15.28 -2.83 3.74
CA ASP A 283 -16.13 -3.78 4.47
C ASP A 283 -16.89 -3.10 5.65
N SER A 284 -16.60 -1.82 5.95
CA SER A 284 -17.20 -1.04 7.04
C SER A 284 -18.26 -0.01 6.61
N THR A 285 -18.66 -0.02 5.34
CA THR A 285 -19.73 0.83 4.76
C THR A 285 -20.78 -0.01 4.09
#